data_AF-A0A968ZPS4-F1
#
_entry.id   AF-A0A968ZPS4-F1
#
_cell.length_a   1.000
_cell.length_b   1.000
_cell.length_c   1.000
_cell.angle_alpha   90.00
_cell.angle_beta   90.00
_cell.angle_gamma   90.00
#
_symmetry.space_group_name_H-M   'P 1'
#
loop_
_entity.id
_entity.type
_entity.pdbx_description
1 polymer ?
#
loop_
_entity_poly.entity_id
_entity_poly.type
_entity_poly.pdbx_seq_one_letter_code
_entity_poly.pdbx_strand_id
1 'polypeptide(L)'
;MPWLLLFWGGVQLRHQQAELDTRADAFFAQFPTYAKNNSAQQVDRMGAELGFSPDDLNSLTRPVDETAQLAYGAIEASLIDFLQAQTAQSSAQLAALPPELSAYLADQQGSLIAIQTHLLQQEAPQWTLEFERMFDVDYAFPSFVNVFGIQKLLLLSVIDKAQSGKDAEALLTLEASWRLNQRSRSIQI
;
A
#
# COMPACT_ATOMS: atom_id res chain seq x y z
N MET A 1 56.04 13.59 -16.40
CA MET A 1 55.43 13.53 -15.05
C MET A 1 53.87 13.47 -15.12
N PRO A 2 53.24 12.46 -15.77
CA PRO A 2 51.77 12.39 -15.88
C PRO A 2 51.06 11.71 -14.69
N TRP A 3 51.80 11.04 -13.81
CA TRP A 3 51.24 10.20 -12.73
C TRP A 3 50.70 11.02 -11.53
N LEU A 4 51.26 12.21 -11.26
CA LEU A 4 50.84 13.05 -10.12
C LEU A 4 49.42 13.62 -10.29
N LEU A 5 48.98 13.90 -11.52
CA LEU A 5 47.64 14.42 -11.82
C LEU A 5 46.56 13.35 -11.64
N LEU A 6 46.86 12.08 -11.94
CA LEU A 6 45.94 10.96 -11.71
C LEU A 6 45.73 10.69 -10.21
N PHE A 7 46.77 10.81 -9.39
CA PHE A 7 46.66 10.65 -7.94
C PHE A 7 45.88 11.79 -7.28
N TRP A 8 46.13 13.04 -7.66
CA TRP A 8 45.38 14.19 -7.12
C TRP A 8 43.91 14.17 -7.54
N GLY A 9 43.61 13.83 -8.80
CA GLY A 9 42.24 13.63 -9.27
C GLY A 9 41.52 12.53 -8.49
N GLY A 10 42.20 11.41 -8.22
CA GLY A 10 41.64 10.29 -7.45
C GLY A 10 41.45 10.56 -5.95
N VAL A 11 42.23 11.47 -5.35
CA VAL A 11 42.06 11.92 -3.95
C VAL A 11 40.91 12.93 -3.86
N GLN A 12 40.80 13.86 -4.81
CA GLN A 12 39.73 14.84 -4.85
C GLN A 12 38.37 14.21 -5.15
N LEU A 13 38.31 13.22 -6.05
CA LEU A 13 37.10 12.41 -6.27
C LEU A 13 36.69 11.66 -5.00
N ARG A 14 37.63 11.07 -4.26
CA ARG A 14 37.33 10.38 -2.99
C ARG A 14 36.84 11.33 -1.89
N HIS A 15 37.39 12.54 -1.82
CA HIS A 15 36.88 13.56 -0.89
C HIS A 15 35.48 14.03 -1.25
N GLN A 16 35.20 14.27 -2.54
CA GLN A 16 33.85 14.62 -2.98
C GLN A 16 32.86 13.48 -2.74
N GLN A 17 33.27 12.23 -2.99
CA GLN A 17 32.46 11.05 -2.69
C GLN A 17 32.14 10.97 -1.19
N ALA A 18 33.14 11.09 -0.32
CA ALA A 18 32.95 11.04 1.13
C ALA A 18 32.07 12.18 1.67
N GLU A 19 32.17 13.39 1.10
CA GLU A 19 31.27 14.50 1.45
C GLU A 19 29.84 14.26 0.99
N LEU A 20 29.66 13.67 -0.20
CA LEU A 20 28.34 13.28 -0.71
C LEU A 20 27.73 12.17 0.14
N ASP A 21 28.50 11.14 0.49
CA ASP A 21 28.07 10.04 1.35
C ASP A 21 27.67 10.57 2.73
N THR A 22 28.47 11.45 3.34
CA THR A 22 28.12 12.07 4.63
C THR A 22 26.84 12.91 4.57
N ARG A 23 26.62 13.63 3.46
CA ARG A 23 25.39 14.41 3.25
C ARG A 23 24.19 13.50 3.00
N ALA A 24 24.38 12.39 2.29
CA ALA A 24 23.36 11.38 2.07
C ALA A 24 22.98 10.72 3.40
N ASP A 25 23.94 10.29 4.21
CA ASP A 25 23.70 9.72 5.54
C ASP A 25 22.95 10.71 6.45
N ALA A 26 23.36 11.98 6.47
CA ALA A 26 22.69 13.00 7.25
C ALA A 26 21.27 13.33 6.73
N PHE A 27 21.01 13.14 5.44
CA PHE A 27 19.68 13.26 4.85
C PHE A 27 18.81 12.05 5.22
N PHE A 28 19.32 10.83 5.09
CA PHE A 28 18.58 9.60 5.41
C PHE A 28 18.32 9.43 6.91
N ALA A 29 19.23 9.88 7.77
CA ALA A 29 19.04 9.89 9.23
C ALA A 29 17.86 10.77 9.70
N GLN A 30 17.35 11.67 8.85
CA GLN A 30 16.15 12.46 9.13
C GLN A 30 14.86 11.66 8.90
N PHE A 31 14.92 10.55 8.17
CA PHE A 31 13.78 9.70 7.91
C PHE A 31 13.70 8.58 8.96
N PRO A 32 12.59 8.47 9.70
CA PRO A 32 12.41 7.38 10.64
C PRO A 32 12.32 6.04 9.90
N THR A 33 13.23 5.12 10.22
CA THR A 33 13.13 3.72 9.82
C THR A 33 12.04 3.04 10.63
N TYR A 34 10.99 2.57 9.98
CA TYR A 34 9.89 1.89 10.64
C TYR A 34 10.06 0.38 10.58
N ALA A 35 9.90 -0.29 11.72
CA ALA A 35 9.75 -1.74 11.75
C ALA A 35 8.30 -2.11 11.44
N LYS A 36 8.11 -3.17 10.65
CA LYS A 36 6.80 -3.71 10.33
C LYS A 36 6.10 -4.17 11.61
N ASN A 37 4.94 -3.60 11.92
CA ASN A 37 4.21 -3.95 13.14
C ASN A 37 3.29 -5.17 12.95
N ASN A 38 2.76 -5.70 14.05
CA ASN A 38 1.88 -6.87 14.03
C ASN A 38 0.61 -6.62 13.20
N SER A 39 0.11 -5.38 13.23
CA SER A 39 -1.07 -5.00 12.46
C SER A 39 -0.84 -5.11 10.95
N ALA A 40 0.29 -4.62 10.43
CA ALA A 40 0.64 -4.80 9.02
C ALA A 40 0.80 -6.27 8.63
N GLN A 41 1.46 -7.09 9.47
CA GLN A 41 1.60 -8.53 9.20
C GLN A 41 0.26 -9.27 9.12
N GLN A 42 -0.72 -8.84 9.93
CA GLN A 42 -2.08 -9.38 9.92
C GLN A 42 -2.85 -8.91 8.69
N VAL A 43 -2.75 -7.63 8.31
CA VAL A 43 -3.32 -7.09 7.07
C VAL A 43 -2.76 -7.83 5.84
N ASP A 44 -1.46 -8.13 5.82
CA ASP A 44 -0.86 -8.95 4.76
C ASP A 44 -1.35 -10.39 4.73
N ARG A 45 -1.79 -10.93 5.87
CA ARG A 45 -2.37 -12.28 5.90
C ARG A 45 -3.75 -12.26 5.26
N MET A 46 -4.60 -11.36 5.73
CA MET A 46 -5.97 -11.21 5.22
C MET A 46 -5.97 -10.77 3.75
N GLY A 47 -4.98 -9.98 3.35
CA GLY A 47 -4.75 -9.61 1.95
C GLY A 47 -4.38 -10.78 1.04
N ALA A 48 -3.53 -11.69 1.51
CA ALA A 48 -3.17 -12.89 0.76
C ALA A 48 -4.38 -13.83 0.55
N GLU A 49 -5.30 -13.89 1.52
CA GLU A 49 -6.59 -14.59 1.40
C GLU A 49 -7.51 -13.95 0.35
N LEU A 50 -7.33 -12.65 0.07
CA LEU A 50 -8.02 -11.93 -1.01
C LEU A 50 -7.27 -11.98 -2.36
N GLY A 51 -6.16 -12.72 -2.44
CA GLY A 51 -5.40 -12.84 -3.68
C GLY A 51 -4.32 -11.76 -3.89
N PHE A 52 -3.98 -10.98 -2.85
CA PHE A 52 -2.95 -9.95 -2.95
C PHE A 52 -1.59 -10.41 -2.40
N SER A 53 -0.53 -10.10 -3.13
CA SER A 53 0.84 -10.34 -2.66
C SER A 53 1.16 -9.48 -1.44
N PRO A 54 1.63 -10.07 -0.32
CA PRO A 54 2.06 -9.34 0.86
C PRO A 54 3.12 -8.27 0.59
N ASP A 55 3.06 -7.20 1.38
CA ASP A 55 4.09 -6.16 1.34
C ASP A 55 5.22 -6.50 2.33
N ASP A 56 6.06 -7.46 1.95
CA ASP A 56 7.34 -7.73 2.60
C ASP A 56 8.49 -7.77 1.61
N LEU A 57 9.66 -7.32 2.08
CA LEU A 57 10.92 -7.36 1.32
C LEU A 57 11.34 -8.80 0.95
N ASN A 58 10.75 -9.79 1.62
CA ASN A 58 11.01 -11.22 1.46
C ASN A 58 9.76 -11.99 0.99
N SER A 59 8.97 -11.40 0.08
CA SER A 59 7.69 -11.90 -0.53
C SER A 59 7.60 -13.36 -0.94
N LEU A 60 8.70 -14.09 -0.86
CA LEU A 60 8.83 -15.54 -0.98
C LEU A 60 8.22 -16.34 0.19
N THR A 61 7.86 -15.72 1.32
CA THR A 61 7.51 -16.48 2.53
C THR A 61 6.02 -16.79 2.72
N ARG A 62 5.11 -16.19 1.96
CA ARG A 62 3.67 -16.40 2.16
C ARG A 62 2.94 -16.69 0.84
N PRO A 63 2.31 -17.88 0.71
CA PRO A 63 1.52 -18.18 -0.47
C PRO A 63 0.28 -17.28 -0.53
N VAL A 64 -0.01 -16.80 -1.73
CA VAL A 64 -1.25 -16.09 -2.07
C VAL A 64 -2.31 -17.13 -2.45
N ASP A 65 -3.58 -16.88 -2.14
CA ASP A 65 -4.67 -17.69 -2.66
C ASP A 65 -4.83 -17.44 -4.17
N GLU A 66 -4.40 -18.40 -4.99
CA GLU A 66 -4.47 -18.33 -6.45
C GLU A 66 -5.91 -18.21 -6.97
N THR A 67 -6.87 -18.82 -6.28
CA THR A 67 -8.29 -18.75 -6.67
C THR A 67 -8.83 -17.36 -6.43
N ALA A 68 -8.53 -16.78 -5.26
CA ALA A 68 -8.90 -15.40 -4.94
C ALA A 68 -8.19 -14.39 -5.87
N GLN A 69 -6.92 -14.64 -6.21
CA GLN A 69 -6.17 -13.80 -7.14
C GLN A 69 -6.81 -13.78 -8.53
N LEU A 70 -7.22 -14.94 -9.06
CA LEU A 70 -7.93 -15.02 -10.33
C LEU A 70 -9.31 -14.33 -10.26
N ALA A 71 -10.03 -14.52 -9.16
CA ALA A 71 -11.33 -13.88 -8.95
C ALA A 71 -11.21 -12.35 -8.92
N TYR A 72 -10.21 -11.81 -8.21
CA TYR A 72 -9.93 -10.37 -8.20
C TYR A 72 -9.49 -9.87 -9.59
N GLY A 73 -8.60 -10.60 -10.26
CA GLY A 73 -8.15 -10.25 -11.61
C GLY A 73 -9.28 -10.16 -12.62
N ALA A 74 -10.34 -10.96 -12.45
CA ALA A 74 -11.52 -10.91 -13.31
C ALA A 74 -12.35 -9.62 -13.16
N ILE A 75 -12.29 -8.96 -12.00
CA ILE A 75 -13.06 -7.74 -11.73
C ILE A 75 -12.23 -6.45 -11.73
N GLU A 76 -10.89 -6.55 -11.70
CA GLU A 76 -10.01 -5.41 -11.42
C GLU A 76 -10.21 -4.24 -12.38
N ALA A 77 -10.32 -4.50 -13.68
CA ALA A 77 -10.53 -3.45 -14.67
C ALA A 77 -11.86 -2.72 -14.46
N SER A 78 -12.97 -3.46 -14.29
CA SER A 78 -14.30 -2.88 -14.01
C SER A 78 -14.30 -2.07 -12.71
N LEU A 79 -13.63 -2.57 -11.67
CA LEU A 79 -13.46 -1.87 -10.40
C LEU A 79 -12.73 -0.54 -10.56
N ILE A 80 -11.60 -0.53 -11.29
CA ILE A 80 -10.82 0.68 -11.53
C ILE A 80 -11.64 1.70 -12.31
N ASP A 81 -12.26 1.28 -13.42
CA ASP A 81 -13.07 2.16 -14.27
C ASP A 81 -14.25 2.76 -13.50
N PHE A 82 -14.93 1.94 -12.69
CA PHE A 82 -16.03 2.40 -11.85
C PHE A 82 -15.57 3.44 -10.82
N LEU A 83 -14.50 3.16 -10.07
CA LEU A 83 -14.00 4.10 -9.06
C LEU A 83 -13.53 5.41 -9.72
N GLN A 84 -12.86 5.35 -10.87
CA GLN A 84 -12.45 6.53 -11.63
C GLN A 84 -13.67 7.34 -12.08
N ALA A 85 -14.69 6.70 -12.65
CA ALA A 85 -15.92 7.36 -13.07
C ALA A 85 -16.61 8.07 -11.89
N GLN A 86 -16.63 7.46 -10.70
CA GLN A 86 -17.21 8.08 -9.49
C GLN A 86 -16.40 9.31 -9.04
N THR A 87 -15.07 9.26 -9.13
CA THR A 87 -14.24 10.43 -8.78
C THR A 87 -14.35 11.59 -9.78
N ALA A 88 -14.69 11.32 -11.03
CA ALA A 88 -14.88 12.33 -12.07
C ALA A 88 -16.28 12.98 -12.03
N GLN A 89 -17.24 12.38 -11.31
CA GLN A 89 -18.58 12.92 -11.17
C GLN A 89 -18.59 14.11 -10.20
N SER A 90 -19.21 15.21 -10.62
CA SER A 90 -19.46 16.38 -9.78
C SER A 90 -20.77 16.27 -8.97
N SER A 91 -21.55 15.22 -9.20
CA SER A 91 -22.80 14.95 -8.49
C SER A 91 -22.52 14.32 -7.12
N ALA A 92 -23.31 14.69 -6.12
CA ALA A 92 -23.29 14.04 -4.81
C ALA A 92 -23.91 12.63 -4.82
N GLN A 93 -24.54 12.22 -5.92
CA GLN A 93 -25.21 10.93 -6.04
C GLN A 93 -24.27 9.87 -6.61
N LEU A 94 -24.07 8.78 -5.88
CA LEU A 94 -23.23 7.65 -6.29
C LEU A 94 -23.94 6.79 -7.35
N ALA A 95 -23.27 6.53 -8.47
CA ALA A 95 -23.77 5.61 -9.50
C ALA A 95 -23.88 4.15 -8.98
N ALA A 96 -24.93 3.42 -9.38
CA ALA A 96 -25.17 2.04 -8.97
C ALA A 96 -23.98 1.12 -9.27
N LEU A 97 -23.71 0.16 -8.39
CA LEU A 97 -22.64 -0.82 -8.60
C LEU A 97 -22.95 -1.73 -9.81
N PRO A 98 -21.96 -1.98 -10.69
CA PRO A 98 -22.02 -3.06 -11.67
C PRO A 98 -22.31 -4.42 -11.01
N PRO A 99 -23.12 -5.30 -11.62
CA PRO A 99 -23.51 -6.58 -11.03
C PRO A 99 -22.35 -7.49 -10.66
N GLU A 100 -21.27 -7.49 -11.44
CA GLU A 100 -20.08 -8.28 -11.17
C GLU A 100 -19.32 -7.79 -9.92
N LEU A 101 -19.31 -6.48 -9.68
CA LEU A 101 -18.68 -5.88 -8.51
C LEU A 101 -19.48 -6.13 -7.24
N SER A 102 -20.82 -6.05 -7.33
CA SER A 102 -21.69 -6.38 -6.19
C SER A 102 -21.64 -7.86 -5.84
N ALA A 103 -21.61 -8.75 -6.84
CA ALA A 103 -21.43 -10.19 -6.64
C ALA A 103 -20.09 -10.50 -5.96
N TYR A 104 -18.99 -9.88 -6.41
CA TYR A 104 -17.68 -10.04 -5.79
C TYR A 104 -17.67 -9.55 -4.34
N LEU A 105 -18.26 -8.38 -4.05
CA LEU A 105 -18.37 -7.88 -2.67
C LEU A 105 -19.17 -8.81 -1.76
N ALA A 106 -20.26 -9.40 -2.26
CA ALA A 106 -21.07 -10.34 -1.49
C ALA A 106 -20.27 -11.59 -1.14
N ASP A 107 -19.51 -12.14 -2.09
CA ASP A 107 -18.65 -13.31 -1.89
C ASP A 107 -17.53 -13.02 -0.87
N GLN A 108 -16.93 -11.83 -0.93
CA GLN A 108 -15.81 -11.43 -0.07
C GLN A 108 -16.22 -10.70 1.22
N GLN A 109 -17.52 -10.66 1.53
CA GLN A 109 -18.06 -9.88 2.64
C GLN A 109 -17.41 -10.24 3.99
N GLY A 110 -17.22 -11.53 4.25
CA GLY A 110 -16.60 -12.01 5.50
C GLY A 110 -15.16 -11.50 5.67
N SER A 111 -14.35 -11.64 4.63
CA SER A 111 -12.95 -11.18 4.61
C SER A 111 -12.85 -9.67 4.80
N LEU A 112 -13.71 -8.90 4.12
CA LEU A 112 -13.73 -7.43 4.24
C LEU A 112 -14.15 -6.96 5.63
N ILE A 113 -15.12 -7.63 6.29
CA ILE A 113 -15.51 -7.34 7.67
C ILE A 113 -14.37 -7.65 8.64
N ALA A 114 -13.64 -8.75 8.44
CA ALA A 114 -12.50 -9.11 9.26
C ALA A 114 -11.39 -8.06 9.17
N ILE A 115 -11.04 -7.64 7.95
CA ILE A 115 -10.07 -6.56 7.71
C ILE A 115 -10.53 -5.26 8.36
N GLN A 116 -11.79 -4.86 8.14
CA GLN A 116 -12.35 -3.64 8.71
C GLN A 116 -12.24 -3.65 10.24
N THR A 117 -12.64 -4.76 10.87
CA THR A 117 -12.61 -4.93 12.32
C THR A 117 -11.19 -4.81 12.86
N HIS A 118 -10.23 -5.48 12.22
CA HIS A 118 -8.82 -5.39 12.58
C HIS A 118 -8.30 -3.95 12.50
N LEU A 119 -8.55 -3.24 11.40
CA LEU A 119 -8.10 -1.86 11.20
C LEU A 119 -8.71 -0.87 12.20
N LEU A 120 -9.93 -1.12 12.66
CA LEU A 120 -10.61 -0.26 13.65
C LEU A 120 -10.17 -0.54 15.09
N GLN A 121 -9.80 -1.78 15.41
CA GLN A 121 -9.51 -2.20 16.79
C GLN A 121 -8.02 -2.23 17.14
N GLN A 122 -7.15 -2.42 16.16
CA GLN A 122 -5.71 -2.53 16.37
C GLN A 122 -5.00 -1.21 16.07
N GLU A 123 -3.71 -1.17 16.41
CA GLU A 123 -2.83 -0.10 15.93
C GLU A 123 -2.86 0.01 14.39
N ALA A 124 -2.66 1.21 13.86
CA ALA A 124 -2.58 1.42 12.42
C ALA A 124 -1.45 0.56 11.83
N PRO A 125 -1.66 -0.13 10.69
CA PRO A 125 -0.63 -0.97 10.09
C PRO A 125 0.57 -0.13 9.64
N GLN A 126 1.76 -0.64 9.91
CA GLN A 126 3.04 -0.01 9.59
C GLN A 126 3.91 -1.03 8.85
N TRP A 127 4.30 -0.71 7.62
CA TRP A 127 5.24 -1.51 6.84
C TRP A 127 6.65 -0.94 6.93
N THR A 128 7.64 -1.80 6.76
CA THR A 128 9.04 -1.39 6.76
C THR A 128 9.40 -0.70 5.45
N LEU A 129 10.03 0.46 5.58
CA LEU A 129 10.66 1.20 4.50
C LEU A 129 12.10 1.47 4.92
N GLU A 130 13.06 0.84 4.23
CA GLU A 130 14.49 1.05 4.46
C GLU A 130 14.98 2.06 3.42
N PHE A 131 14.79 3.36 3.69
CA PHE A 131 15.19 4.43 2.76
C PHE A 131 16.67 4.39 2.41
N GLU A 132 17.52 4.02 3.36
CA GLU A 132 18.96 3.87 3.21
C GLU A 132 19.33 2.83 2.13
N ARG A 133 18.51 1.80 1.97
CA ARG A 133 18.75 0.68 1.05
C ARG A 133 17.99 0.81 -0.26
N MET A 134 17.16 1.84 -0.41
CA MET A 134 16.29 2.03 -1.57
C MET A 134 17.06 2.09 -2.91
N PHE A 135 18.35 2.43 -2.86
CA PHE A 135 19.22 2.51 -4.04
C PHE A 135 20.11 1.27 -4.22
N ASP A 136 20.04 0.29 -3.32
CA ASP A 136 20.77 -0.96 -3.46
C ASP A 136 20.19 -1.77 -4.63
N VAL A 137 21.07 -2.41 -5.40
CA VAL A 137 20.68 -3.19 -6.60
C VAL A 137 19.82 -4.41 -6.24
N ASP A 138 19.94 -4.91 -5.01
CA ASP A 138 19.22 -6.06 -4.48
C ASP A 138 18.06 -5.67 -3.54
N TYR A 139 17.71 -4.38 -3.45
CA TYR A 139 16.58 -3.95 -2.63
C TYR A 139 15.24 -4.30 -3.27
N ALA A 140 14.51 -5.22 -2.64
CA ALA A 140 13.16 -5.57 -3.04
C ALA A 140 12.17 -4.51 -2.58
N PHE A 141 11.78 -3.59 -3.46
CA PHE A 141 10.79 -2.56 -3.11
C PHE A 141 9.44 -3.19 -2.68
N PRO A 142 8.83 -2.73 -1.58
CA PRO A 142 7.46 -3.14 -1.24
C PRO A 142 6.50 -2.66 -2.35
N SER A 143 5.68 -3.59 -2.84
CA SER A 143 4.81 -3.35 -4.01
C SER A 143 3.61 -2.46 -3.70
N PHE A 144 3.17 -2.45 -2.43
CA PHE A 144 1.92 -1.88 -1.93
C PHE A 144 0.66 -2.40 -2.65
N VAL A 145 0.77 -3.47 -3.44
CA VAL A 145 -0.35 -4.04 -4.20
C VAL A 145 -1.45 -4.51 -3.25
N ASN A 146 -1.07 -5.11 -2.12
CA ASN A 146 -2.03 -5.50 -1.09
C ASN A 146 -2.79 -4.32 -0.50
N VAL A 147 -2.06 -3.27 -0.10
CA VAL A 147 -2.68 -2.05 0.44
C VAL A 147 -3.66 -1.43 -0.55
N PHE A 148 -3.26 -1.26 -1.81
CA PHE A 148 -4.13 -0.69 -2.84
C PHE A 148 -5.32 -1.59 -3.19
N GLY A 149 -5.11 -2.90 -3.25
CA GLY A 149 -6.15 -3.89 -3.49
C GLY A 149 -7.25 -3.83 -2.42
N ILE A 150 -6.86 -3.92 -1.15
CA ILE A 150 -7.76 -3.82 -0.01
C ILE A 150 -8.48 -2.46 0.00
N GLN A 151 -7.75 -1.36 -0.23
CA GLN A 151 -8.35 -0.03 -0.24
C GLN A 151 -9.44 0.09 -1.31
N LYS A 152 -9.19 -0.37 -2.54
CA LYS A 152 -10.19 -0.34 -3.62
C LYS A 152 -11.47 -1.09 -3.21
N LEU A 153 -11.32 -2.26 -2.58
CA LEU A 153 -12.47 -3.06 -2.12
C LEU A 153 -13.21 -2.43 -0.94
N LEU A 154 -12.51 -1.82 0.01
CA LEU A 154 -13.15 -1.08 1.11
C LEU A 154 -13.93 0.12 0.58
N LEU A 155 -13.37 0.89 -0.37
CA LEU A 155 -14.07 2.01 -1.01
C LEU A 155 -15.31 1.55 -1.79
N LEU A 156 -15.21 0.46 -2.55
CA LEU A 156 -16.36 -0.13 -3.22
C LEU A 156 -17.46 -0.53 -2.19
N SER A 157 -17.06 -1.09 -1.05
CA SER A 157 -18.00 -1.45 0.03
C SER A 157 -18.64 -0.24 0.71
N VAL A 158 -17.96 0.91 0.79
CA VAL A 158 -18.57 2.17 1.23
C VAL A 158 -19.70 2.58 0.28
N ILE A 159 -19.47 2.51 -1.03
CA ILE A 159 -20.48 2.88 -2.05
C ILE A 159 -21.70 1.96 -1.96
N ASP A 160 -21.49 0.65 -1.87
CA ASP A 160 -22.57 -0.35 -1.74
C ASP A 160 -23.44 -0.10 -0.49
N LYS A 161 -22.80 0.14 0.66
CA LYS A 161 -23.49 0.42 1.93
C LYS A 161 -24.25 1.74 1.87
N ALA A 162 -23.67 2.79 1.30
CA ALA A 162 -24.32 4.08 1.14
C ALA A 162 -25.57 3.96 0.26
N GLN A 163 -25.49 3.22 -0.85
CA GLN A 163 -26.66 2.97 -1.72
C GLN A 163 -27.77 2.17 -1.04
N SER A 164 -27.38 1.29 -0.12
CA SER A 164 -28.31 0.50 0.69
C SER A 164 -28.87 1.25 1.92
N GLY A 165 -28.55 2.53 2.09
CA GLY A 165 -28.98 3.34 3.24
C GLY A 165 -28.32 2.96 4.57
N LYS A 166 -27.18 2.26 4.54
CA LYS A 166 -26.42 1.80 5.72
C LYS A 166 -25.31 2.78 6.08
N ASP A 167 -25.67 4.05 6.28
CA ASP A 167 -24.71 5.16 6.40
C ASP A 167 -23.71 4.96 7.55
N ALA A 168 -24.15 4.42 8.69
CA ALA A 168 -23.27 4.16 9.83
C ALA A 168 -22.19 3.12 9.51
N GLU A 169 -22.55 2.05 8.79
CA GLU A 169 -21.60 1.02 8.36
C GLU A 169 -20.66 1.56 7.26
N ALA A 170 -21.18 2.41 6.37
CA ALA A 170 -20.38 3.08 5.35
C ALA A 170 -19.30 3.97 5.99
N LEU A 171 -19.65 4.75 7.00
CA LEU A 171 -18.69 5.58 7.76
C LEU A 171 -17.61 4.74 8.45
N LEU A 172 -17.98 3.63 9.10
CA LEU A 172 -17.00 2.74 9.72
C LEU A 172 -16.06 2.09 8.67
N THR A 173 -16.58 1.77 7.48
CA THR A 173 -15.77 1.20 6.40
C THR A 173 -14.81 2.25 5.84
N LEU A 174 -15.26 3.50 5.72
CA LEU A 174 -14.43 4.62 5.29
C LEU A 174 -13.31 4.93 6.31
N GLU A 175 -13.63 4.92 7.61
CA GLU A 175 -12.63 5.07 8.67
C GLU A 175 -11.57 3.96 8.61
N ALA A 176 -11.98 2.70 8.40
CA ALA A 176 -11.03 1.61 8.21
C ALA A 176 -10.14 1.84 6.98
N SER A 177 -10.71 2.26 5.84
CA SER A 177 -9.96 2.62 4.63
C SER A 177 -9.00 3.78 4.88
N TRP A 178 -9.34 4.74 5.74
CA TRP A 178 -8.48 5.85 6.10
C TRP A 178 -7.32 5.39 7.00
N ARG A 179 -7.59 4.55 8.01
CA ARG A 179 -6.56 3.97 8.89
C ARG A 179 -5.54 3.13 8.15
N LEU A 180 -5.99 2.39 7.12
CA LEU A 180 -5.09 1.68 6.20
C LEU A 180 -4.08 2.63 5.53
N ASN A 181 -4.48 3.88 5.28
CA ASN A 181 -3.70 4.90 4.58
C ASN A 181 -3.02 5.95 5.46
N GLN A 182 -3.21 5.93 6.78
CA GLN A 182 -2.71 6.99 7.68
C GLN A 182 -1.21 7.27 7.52
N ARG A 183 -0.43 6.28 7.10
CA ARG A 183 1.03 6.38 6.96
C ARG A 183 1.50 7.07 5.67
N SER A 184 0.70 7.12 4.60
CA SER A 184 1.11 7.80 3.35
C SER A 184 1.15 9.34 3.48
N ARG A 185 0.59 9.90 4.56
CA ARG A 185 0.51 11.36 4.79
C ARG A 185 1.53 11.94 5.77
N SER A 186 2.25 11.11 6.53
CA SER A 186 3.32 11.60 7.43
C SER A 186 4.65 11.88 6.72
N ILE A 187 4.74 11.57 5.42
CA ILE A 187 5.83 12.04 4.55
C ILE A 187 5.38 13.39 3.98
N GLN A 188 5.45 14.44 4.79
CA GLN A 188 5.45 15.81 4.27
C GLN A 188 6.89 16.13 3.85
N ILE A 189 7.08 16.26 2.54
CA ILE A 189 8.31 16.79 1.91
C ILE A 189 8.37 18.31 2.16
#